data_AF-A0A534F6G4-F1
#
_entry.id   AF-A0A534F6G4-F1
#
_cell.length_a   1.000
_cell.length_b   1.000
_cell.length_c   1.000
_cell.angle_alpha   90.00
_cell.angle_beta   90.00
_cell.angle_gamma   90.00
#
_symmetry.space_group_name_H-M   'P 1'
#
loop_
_entity.id
_entity.type
_entity.pdbx_description
1 polymer ?
#
loop_
_entity_poly.entity_id
_entity_poly.type
_entity_poly.pdbx_seq_one_letter_code
_entity_poly.pdbx_strand_id
1 'polypeptide(L)'
;GLDQRLLYIHDQHLPTLFESMRGAVVINSTVGLSALSHNAPVKVCGVALYDIKDLTYQGSLDDFWQQADSFRPDPDLFRRFRAYLIDRTLINGSFYAGGIDATASAALASVARAVHVPDTQRSAAPERASPALGQSESATLCMYASHATQQGPELLEEPAWTP
;
A
#
# COMPACT_ATOMS: atom_id res chain seq x y z
N GLY A 1 -12.95 -3.29 25.48
CA GLY A 1 -12.74 -2.27 24.44
C GLY A 1 -11.76 -2.79 23.40
N LEU A 2 -11.08 -1.90 22.68
CA LEU A 2 -9.96 -2.21 21.77
C LEU A 2 -8.60 -2.31 22.51
N ASP A 3 -8.67 -2.37 23.83
CA ASP A 3 -7.65 -1.99 24.81
C ASP A 3 -6.24 -2.53 24.51
N GLN A 4 -6.06 -3.84 24.37
CA GLN A 4 -4.74 -4.49 24.14
C GLN A 4 -4.52 -4.89 22.67
N ARG A 5 -5.33 -4.39 21.73
CA ARG A 5 -5.32 -4.78 20.31
C ARG A 5 -4.89 -3.67 19.37
N LEU A 6 -4.65 -2.47 19.89
CA LEU A 6 -4.24 -1.30 19.12
C LEU A 6 -2.81 -0.92 19.50
N LEU A 7 -1.90 -1.10 18.55
CA LEU A 7 -0.55 -0.58 18.63
C LEU A 7 -0.47 0.66 17.74
N TYR A 8 -0.26 1.81 18.35
CA TYR A 8 0.07 3.02 17.62
C TYR A 8 1.57 3.06 17.36
N ILE A 9 1.95 3.27 16.11
CA ILE A 9 3.33 3.23 15.66
C ILE A 9 3.63 4.51 14.88
N HIS A 10 4.76 5.15 15.20
CA HIS A 10 5.29 6.33 14.52
C HIS A 10 6.78 6.11 14.23
N ASP A 11 7.27 6.60 13.09
CA ASP A 11 8.68 6.57 12.66
C ASP A 11 9.39 5.20 12.69
N GLN A 12 8.67 4.10 12.45
CA GLN A 12 9.26 2.77 12.38
C GLN A 12 9.67 2.39 10.97
N HIS A 13 10.65 1.50 10.86
CA HIS A 13 11.12 0.93 9.60
C HIS A 13 10.02 0.04 8.98
N LEU A 14 9.18 0.63 8.13
CA LEU A 14 8.05 -0.03 7.46
C LEU A 14 8.40 -1.37 6.79
N PRO A 15 9.56 -1.55 6.14
CA PRO A 15 9.90 -2.85 5.53
C PRO A 15 9.87 -4.01 6.53
N THR A 16 10.38 -3.81 7.75
CA THR A 16 10.38 -4.83 8.81
C THR A 16 8.97 -5.12 9.31
N LEU A 17 8.08 -4.12 9.28
CA LEU A 17 6.68 -4.30 9.63
C LEU A 17 5.90 -5.08 8.57
N PHE A 18 6.27 -4.95 7.29
CA PHE A 18 5.61 -5.68 6.20
C PHE A 18 5.94 -7.17 6.21
N GLU A 19 7.12 -7.57 6.68
CA GLU A 19 7.50 -8.99 6.79
C GLU A 19 6.61 -9.77 7.77
N SER A 20 6.08 -9.12 8.80
CA SER A 20 5.20 -9.72 9.81
C SER A 20 3.72 -9.34 9.66
N MET A 21 3.37 -8.61 8.61
CA MET A 21 2.00 -8.13 8.37
C MET A 21 1.09 -9.27 7.93
N ARG A 22 -0.10 -9.38 8.55
CA ARG A 22 -1.18 -10.27 8.05
C ARG A 22 -2.07 -9.63 6.99
N GLY A 23 -2.13 -8.31 6.95
CA GLY A 23 -2.81 -7.51 5.96
C GLY A 23 -2.82 -6.03 6.34
N ALA A 24 -3.13 -5.16 5.38
CA ALA A 24 -3.26 -3.72 5.58
C ALA A 24 -4.68 -3.26 5.31
N VAL A 25 -5.19 -2.35 6.14
CA VAL A 25 -6.41 -1.59 5.86
C VAL A 25 -6.02 -0.14 5.61
N VAL A 26 -6.44 0.41 4.47
CA VAL A 26 -6.09 1.77 4.05
C VAL A 26 -7.32 2.49 3.53
N ILE A 27 -7.34 3.82 3.67
CA ILE A 27 -8.34 4.65 2.99
C ILE A 27 -7.92 4.84 1.53
N ASN A 28 -6.74 5.44 1.32
CA ASN A 28 -6.17 5.76 0.00
C ASN A 28 -4.64 5.92 0.04
N SER A 29 -3.98 5.50 1.11
CA SER A 29 -2.55 5.72 1.32
C SER A 29 -1.70 4.87 0.37
N THR A 30 -0.66 5.45 -0.22
CA THR A 30 0.33 4.73 -1.05
C THR A 30 1.08 3.63 -0.30
N VAL A 31 1.02 3.61 1.04
CA VAL A 31 1.44 2.47 1.86
C VAL A 31 0.76 1.16 1.43
N GLY A 32 -0.46 1.22 0.88
CA GLY A 32 -1.11 0.06 0.28
C GLY A 32 -0.30 -0.55 -0.87
N LEU A 33 0.35 0.26 -1.70
CA LEU A 33 1.24 -0.23 -2.77
C LEU A 33 2.48 -0.92 -2.20
N SER A 34 3.03 -0.39 -1.10
CA SER A 34 4.14 -1.03 -0.40
C SER A 34 3.71 -2.40 0.14
N ALA A 35 2.56 -2.49 0.82
CA ALA A 35 2.02 -3.76 1.31
C ALA A 35 1.81 -4.78 0.16
N LEU A 36 1.26 -4.35 -0.97
CA LEU A 36 1.11 -5.19 -2.17
C LEU A 36 2.45 -5.70 -2.71
N SER A 37 3.50 -4.87 -2.67
CA SER A 37 4.86 -5.29 -3.08
C SER A 37 5.46 -6.36 -2.19
N HIS A 38 4.98 -6.47 -0.94
CA HIS A 38 5.32 -7.52 0.01
C HIS A 38 4.30 -8.68 0.00
N ASN A 39 3.44 -8.78 -1.03
CA ASN A 39 2.41 -9.81 -1.18
C ASN A 39 1.38 -9.87 -0.04
N ALA A 40 1.21 -8.76 0.69
CA ALA A 40 0.28 -8.68 1.80
C ALA A 40 -1.15 -8.34 1.29
N PRO A 41 -2.21 -8.97 1.86
CA PRO A 41 -3.59 -8.59 1.60
C PRO A 41 -3.85 -7.12 1.93
N VAL A 42 -4.54 -6.39 1.05
CA VAL A 42 -4.88 -4.98 1.28
C VAL A 42 -6.37 -4.76 1.14
N LYS A 43 -7.01 -4.20 2.17
CA LYS A 43 -8.39 -3.70 2.11
C LYS A 43 -8.38 -2.19 1.94
N VAL A 44 -9.01 -1.73 0.85
CA VAL A 44 -9.25 -0.30 0.61
C VAL A 44 -10.65 0.06 1.10
N CYS A 45 -10.74 1.09 1.94
CA CYS A 45 -11.99 1.61 2.49
C CYS A 45 -12.43 2.94 1.84
N GLY A 46 -11.53 3.60 1.11
CA GLY A 46 -11.81 4.81 0.33
C GLY A 46 -11.70 4.56 -1.17
N VAL A 47 -11.23 5.57 -1.90
CA VAL A 47 -10.95 5.47 -3.35
C VAL A 47 -9.45 5.48 -3.55
N ALA A 48 -8.92 4.39 -4.12
CA ALA A 48 -7.50 4.27 -4.44
C ALA A 48 -7.31 3.74 -5.86
N LEU A 49 -6.31 4.26 -6.58
CA LEU A 49 -6.02 3.87 -7.95
C LEU A 49 -5.75 2.37 -8.13
N TYR A 50 -5.22 1.73 -7.08
CA TYR A 50 -4.86 0.32 -7.05
C TYR A 50 -5.95 -0.56 -6.46
N ASP A 51 -7.15 -0.03 -6.16
CA ASP A 51 -8.29 -0.85 -5.70
C ASP A 51 -8.90 -1.63 -6.87
N ILE A 52 -8.23 -2.72 -7.23
CA ILE A 52 -8.52 -3.54 -8.40
C ILE A 52 -8.76 -4.96 -7.91
N LYS A 53 -9.80 -5.62 -8.45
CA LYS A 53 -10.05 -7.05 -8.19
C LYS A 53 -8.79 -7.86 -8.47
N ASP A 54 -8.53 -8.85 -7.62
CA ASP A 54 -7.35 -9.72 -7.64
C ASP A 54 -6.05 -9.00 -7.27
N LEU A 55 -6.06 -7.68 -7.07
CA LEU A 55 -4.95 -6.92 -6.48
C LEU A 55 -5.23 -6.56 -5.02
N THR A 56 -6.43 -6.07 -4.72
CA THR A 56 -6.90 -5.73 -3.35
C THR A 56 -8.09 -6.60 -2.97
N TYR A 57 -8.31 -6.75 -1.65
CA TYR A 57 -9.43 -7.50 -1.11
C TYR A 57 -10.75 -6.73 -1.32
N GLN A 58 -11.67 -7.36 -2.04
CA GLN A 58 -12.93 -6.75 -2.48
C GLN A 58 -14.12 -7.00 -1.55
N GLY A 59 -13.98 -7.88 -0.56
CA GLY A 59 -15.03 -8.17 0.43
C GLY A 59 -15.25 -7.04 1.43
N SER A 60 -16.07 -7.30 2.45
CA SER A 60 -16.33 -6.34 3.52
C SER A 60 -15.10 -6.15 4.41
N LEU A 61 -15.08 -5.06 5.18
CA LEU A 61 -14.03 -4.84 6.18
C LEU A 61 -14.09 -5.90 7.31
N ASP A 62 -15.29 -6.31 7.70
CA ASP A 62 -15.51 -7.31 8.76
C ASP A 62 -15.00 -8.69 8.36
N ASP A 63 -15.19 -9.08 7.10
CA ASP A 63 -14.65 -10.34 6.56
C ASP A 63 -13.13 -10.27 6.46
N PHE A 64 -12.59 -9.12 6.05
CA PHE A 64 -11.14 -8.92 5.94
C PHE A 64 -10.44 -9.18 7.28
N TRP A 65 -10.99 -8.71 8.41
CA TRP A 65 -10.39 -8.94 9.72
C TRP A 65 -10.28 -10.43 10.10
N GLN A 66 -11.16 -11.26 9.55
CA GLN A 66 -11.23 -12.69 9.87
C GLN A 66 -10.51 -13.55 8.83
N GLN A 67 -10.44 -13.08 7.58
CA GLN A 67 -10.09 -13.89 6.41
C GLN A 67 -9.00 -13.27 5.54
N ALA A 68 -8.29 -12.24 6.00
CA ALA A 68 -7.22 -11.60 5.22
C ALA A 68 -6.20 -12.62 4.70
N ASP A 69 -5.85 -13.62 5.51
CA ASP A 69 -4.89 -14.68 5.18
C ASP A 69 -5.34 -15.59 4.02
N SER A 70 -6.64 -15.68 3.75
CA SER A 70 -7.20 -16.44 2.61
C SER A 70 -7.00 -15.76 1.26
N PHE A 71 -6.75 -14.44 1.26
CA PHE A 71 -6.52 -13.66 0.04
C PHE A 71 -5.02 -13.49 -0.20
N ARG A 72 -4.62 -13.50 -1.47
CA ARG A 72 -3.27 -13.11 -1.90
C ARG A 72 -3.39 -12.22 -3.14
N PRO A 73 -2.73 -11.06 -3.17
CA PRO A 73 -2.65 -10.26 -4.38
C PRO A 73 -2.03 -11.07 -5.53
N ASP A 74 -2.56 -10.92 -6.74
CA ASP A 74 -1.96 -11.48 -7.94
C ASP A 74 -0.63 -10.73 -8.22
N PRO A 75 0.52 -11.40 -8.11
CA PRO A 75 1.82 -10.77 -8.29
C PRO A 75 2.06 -10.33 -9.73
N ASP A 76 1.45 -11.00 -10.72
CA ASP A 76 1.60 -10.70 -12.14
C ASP A 76 0.75 -9.47 -12.51
N LEU A 77 -0.46 -9.38 -11.95
CA LEU A 77 -1.29 -8.18 -12.04
C LEU A 77 -0.58 -7.00 -11.39
N PHE A 78 -0.02 -7.17 -10.19
CA PHE A 78 0.73 -6.10 -9.52
C PHE A 78 1.92 -5.63 -10.34
N ARG A 79 2.72 -6.56 -10.90
CA ARG A 79 3.86 -6.20 -11.78
C ARG A 79 3.42 -5.38 -12.98
N ARG A 80 2.34 -5.79 -13.67
CA ARG A 80 1.80 -5.06 -14.82
C ARG A 80 1.25 -3.69 -14.42
N PHE A 81 0.51 -3.61 -13.32
CA PHE A 81 0.00 -2.36 -12.79
C PHE A 81 1.13 -1.39 -12.43
N ARG A 82 2.17 -1.87 -11.72
CA ARG A 82 3.35 -1.06 -11.38
C ARG A 82 4.09 -0.57 -12.62
N ALA A 83 4.27 -1.43 -13.63
CA ALA A 83 4.87 -1.05 -14.90
C ALA A 83 4.05 0.05 -15.60
N TYR A 84 2.72 -0.08 -15.61
CA TYR A 84 1.83 0.94 -16.15
C TYR A 84 1.96 2.28 -15.41
N LEU A 85 2.01 2.29 -14.08
CA LEU A 85 2.19 3.53 -13.31
C LEU A 85 3.51 4.23 -13.67
N ILE A 86 4.61 3.48 -13.75
CA ILE A 86 5.93 4.02 -14.11
C ILE A 86 5.93 4.59 -15.53
N ASP A 87 5.24 3.93 -16.48
CA ASP A 87 5.20 4.36 -17.88
C ASP A 87 4.27 5.56 -18.11
N ARG A 88 3.13 5.62 -17.41
CA ARG A 88 2.01 6.52 -17.76
C ARG A 88 1.71 7.63 -16.76
N THR A 89 2.12 7.49 -15.51
CA THR A 89 1.72 8.44 -14.45
C THR A 89 2.90 9.17 -13.82
N LEU A 90 4.08 8.56 -13.83
CA LEU A 90 5.29 9.17 -13.29
C LEU A 90 6.09 9.84 -14.40
N ILE A 91 6.55 11.07 -14.13
CA ILE A 91 7.59 11.69 -14.95
C ILE A 91 8.90 11.06 -14.50
N ASN A 92 9.58 10.35 -15.41
CA ASN A 92 10.94 9.84 -15.17
C ASN A 92 11.95 11.00 -15.17
N GLY A 93 11.85 11.86 -14.16
CA GLY A 93 12.70 13.01 -13.91
C GLY A 93 13.13 13.02 -12.45
N SER A 94 14.34 13.51 -12.20
CA SER A 94 14.89 13.62 -10.85
C SER A 94 15.63 14.93 -10.73
N PHE A 95 15.19 15.76 -9.78
CA PHE A 95 15.89 17.01 -9.43
C PHE A 95 17.33 16.76 -8.98
N TYR A 96 17.60 15.57 -8.42
CA TYR A 96 18.89 15.22 -7.85
C TYR A 96 19.79 14.42 -8.79
N ALA A 97 19.23 13.60 -9.67
CA ALA A 97 20.00 12.70 -10.53
C ALA A 97 20.16 13.22 -11.98
N GLY A 98 19.47 14.30 -12.35
CA GLY A 98 19.57 14.89 -13.71
C GLY A 98 19.35 16.40 -13.79
N GLY A 99 19.11 17.06 -12.66
CA GLY A 99 18.85 18.51 -12.62
C GLY A 99 17.47 18.91 -13.15
N ILE A 100 17.20 20.22 -13.10
CA ILE A 100 15.89 20.80 -13.45
C ILE A 100 15.59 20.62 -14.94
N ASP A 101 16.57 20.81 -15.82
CA ASP A 101 16.36 20.79 -17.28
C ASP A 101 15.98 19.40 -17.81
N ALA A 102 16.61 18.34 -17.29
CA ALA A 102 16.25 16.97 -17.65
C ALA A 102 14.84 16.61 -17.15
N THR A 103 14.50 17.06 -15.94
CA THR A 103 13.16 16.87 -15.36
C THR A 103 12.09 17.63 -16.15
N ALA A 104 12.36 18.88 -16.54
CA ALA A 104 11.47 19.70 -17.36
C ALA A 104 11.25 19.08 -18.75
N SER A 105 12.31 18.58 -19.38
CA SER A 105 12.22 17.90 -20.68
C SER A 105 11.40 16.61 -20.61
N ALA A 106 11.60 15.81 -19.57
CA ALA A 106 10.80 14.59 -19.34
C ALA A 106 9.31 14.92 -19.09
N ALA A 107 9.02 16.00 -18.37
CA ALA A 107 7.67 16.47 -18.13
C ALA A 107 6.97 16.91 -19.43
N LEU A 108 7.64 17.72 -20.25
CA LEU A 108 7.14 18.16 -21.56
C LEU A 108 6.82 16.97 -22.47
N ALA A 109 7.73 15.99 -22.53
CA ALA A 109 7.51 14.76 -23.31
C ALA A 109 6.32 13.95 -22.79
N SER A 110 6.10 13.91 -21.47
CA SER A 110 4.95 13.23 -20.87
C SER A 110 3.62 13.89 -21.25
N VAL A 111 3.55 15.22 -21.17
CA VAL A 111 2.37 16.00 -21.57
C VAL A 111 2.10 15.83 -23.07
N ALA A 112 3.13 15.91 -23.91
CA ALA A 112 2.98 15.71 -25.35
C ALA A 112 2.40 14.33 -25.69
N ARG A 113 2.85 13.28 -25.00
CA ARG A 113 2.26 11.93 -25.14
C ARG A 113 0.80 11.90 -24.72
N ALA A 114 0.45 12.48 -23.58
CA ALA A 114 -0.93 12.49 -23.08
C ALA A 114 -1.89 13.23 -24.01
N VAL A 115 -1.44 14.33 -24.64
CA VAL A 115 -2.25 15.13 -25.59
C VAL A 115 -2.44 14.40 -26.94
N HIS A 116 -1.55 13.49 -27.31
CA HIS A 116 -1.62 12.73 -28.57
C HIS A 116 -2.37 11.39 -28.47
N VAL A 117 -2.80 10.94 -27.28
CA VAL A 117 -3.64 9.73 -27.16
C VAL A 117 -5.07 10.10 -27.55
N PRO A 118 -5.67 9.49 -28.59
CA PRO A 118 -7.10 9.68 -28.87
C PRO A 118 -7.90 9.23 -27.66
N ASP A 119 -8.92 10.00 -27.27
CA ASP A 119 -9.81 9.70 -26.16
C ASP A 119 -10.64 8.43 -26.44
N THR A 120 -10.01 7.26 -26.28
CA THR A 120 -10.64 5.96 -26.44
C THR A 120 -10.62 5.25 -25.10
N GLN A 121 -11.46 5.70 -24.16
CA GLN A 121 -12.28 4.88 -23.26
C GLN A 121 -12.81 5.73 -22.09
N ARG A 122 -14.00 6.34 -22.27
CA ARG A 122 -14.92 6.54 -21.14
C ARG A 122 -15.48 5.17 -20.75
N SER A 123 -14.82 4.47 -19.83
CA SER A 123 -15.45 3.37 -19.11
C SER A 123 -16.28 3.99 -17.99
N ALA A 124 -17.61 3.97 -18.14
CA ALA A 124 -18.53 4.34 -17.07
C ALA A 124 -18.30 3.43 -15.86
N ALA A 125 -17.65 3.96 -14.81
CA ALA A 125 -17.65 3.32 -13.51
C ALA A 125 -19.09 3.37 -12.95
N PRO A 126 -19.62 2.28 -12.37
CA PRO A 126 -20.93 2.33 -11.74
C PRO A 126 -20.86 3.30 -10.55
N GLU A 127 -21.74 4.30 -10.58
CA GLU A 127 -21.93 5.25 -9.49
C GLU A 127 -22.41 4.47 -8.25
N ARG A 128 -21.53 4.30 -7.26
CA ARG A 128 -21.94 3.82 -5.93
C ARG A 128 -22.17 5.03 -5.04
N ALA A 129 -23.34 5.02 -4.39
CA ALA A 129 -23.81 6.09 -3.52
C ALA A 129 -22.76 6.47 -2.45
N SER A 130 -22.47 7.77 -2.36
CA SER A 130 -21.61 8.35 -1.33
C SER A 130 -22.30 8.30 0.05
N PRO A 131 -21.63 7.82 1.11
CA PRO A 131 -21.98 8.23 2.46
C PRO A 131 -21.46 9.65 2.72
N ALA A 132 -22.26 10.44 3.43
CA ALA A 132 -22.07 11.86 3.67
C ALA A 132 -20.71 12.21 4.33
N LEU A 133 -20.14 13.34 3.90
CA LEU A 133 -18.91 13.93 4.41
C LEU A 133 -19.00 14.19 5.94
N GLY A 134 -18.19 13.46 6.70
CA GLY A 134 -17.76 13.81 8.05
C GLY A 134 -16.26 14.12 8.03
N GLN A 135 -15.83 15.07 8.85
CA GLN A 135 -14.56 15.79 8.74
C GLN A 135 -13.30 14.93 8.91
N SER A 136 -12.23 15.40 8.25
CA SER A 136 -10.89 14.84 8.15
C SER A 136 -10.06 15.05 9.42
N GLU A 137 -9.48 13.99 9.99
CA GLU A 137 -8.22 14.03 10.74
C GLU A 137 -7.42 12.72 10.58
N SER A 138 -6.12 12.86 10.28
CA SER A 138 -5.01 11.91 10.38
C SER A 138 -5.20 10.47 9.87
N ALA A 139 -4.50 10.13 8.79
CA ALA A 139 -4.36 8.75 8.32
C ALA A 139 -3.46 7.94 9.27
N THR A 140 -4.04 7.47 10.38
CA THR A 140 -3.38 6.55 11.30
C THR A 140 -3.30 5.16 10.67
N LEU A 141 -2.08 4.71 10.38
CA LEU A 141 -1.80 3.36 9.90
C LEU A 141 -1.97 2.38 11.08
N CYS A 142 -3.09 1.68 11.14
CA CYS A 142 -3.34 0.62 12.13
C CYS A 142 -2.88 -0.73 11.54
N MET A 143 -1.71 -1.20 11.98
CA MET A 143 -1.13 -2.48 11.55
C MET A 143 -1.46 -3.55 12.58
N TYR A 144 -2.04 -4.66 12.14
CA TYR A 144 -2.36 -5.80 13.01
C TYR A 144 -1.31 -6.90 12.86
N ALA A 145 -0.57 -7.18 13.94
CA ALA A 145 0.27 -8.36 14.08
C ALA A 145 -0.34 -9.27 15.15
N SER A 146 -0.79 -10.47 14.74
CA SER A 146 -1.22 -11.50 15.69
C SER A 146 0.00 -12.26 16.18
N HIS A 147 0.27 -12.25 17.49
CA HIS A 147 1.32 -13.07 18.09
C HIS A 147 1.07 -14.56 17.82
N ALA A 148 1.96 -15.19 17.06
CA ALA A 148 2.18 -16.63 17.15
C ALA A 148 2.94 -16.88 18.46
N THR A 149 2.37 -17.71 19.33
CA THR A 149 2.98 -18.21 20.55
C THR A 149 4.35 -18.84 20.25
N GLN A 150 5.43 -18.22 20.71
CA GLN A 150 6.69 -18.92 20.94
C GLN A 150 6.81 -19.22 22.43
N GLN A 151 6.87 -20.52 22.72
CA GLN A 151 7.28 -21.06 24.01
C GLN A 151 8.71 -20.59 24.31
N GLY A 152 8.97 -20.22 25.57
CA GLY A 152 10.29 -19.77 26.01
C GLY A 152 11.38 -20.84 25.91
N PRO A 153 12.64 -20.43 26.12
CA PRO A 153 13.32 -20.96 27.30
C PRO A 153 14.09 -19.89 28.10
N GLU A 154 13.98 -20.05 29.41
CA GLU A 154 15.06 -20.04 30.41
C GLU A 154 16.19 -19.00 30.31
N LEU A 155 16.18 -18.13 31.34
CA LEU A 155 17.27 -17.24 31.76
C LEU A 155 18.58 -18.00 31.93
N LEU A 156 19.63 -17.61 31.20
CA LEU A 156 21.01 -17.72 31.67
C LEU A 156 21.81 -16.50 31.19
N GLU A 157 22.49 -15.87 32.15
CA GLU A 157 23.26 -14.64 32.03
C GLU A 157 24.52 -14.80 31.15
N GLU A 158 24.84 -13.70 30.46
CA GLU A 158 26.13 -13.34 29.83
C GLU A 158 27.34 -13.54 30.78
N PRO A 159 28.57 -13.82 30.29
CA PRO A 159 29.39 -12.68 29.85
C PRO A 159 30.37 -12.92 28.69
N ALA A 160 30.40 -11.92 27.81
CA ALA A 160 31.58 -11.20 27.32
C ALA A 160 32.84 -12.00 26.94
N TRP A 161 33.16 -12.00 25.64
CA TRP A 161 34.56 -11.96 25.21
C TRP A 161 34.73 -11.35 23.81
N THR A 162 35.69 -10.43 23.70
CA THR A 162 36.40 -9.99 22.48
C THR A 162 37.89 -10.32 22.68
N PRO A 163 38.70 -10.52 21.64
CA PRO A 163 38.43 -10.98 20.27
C PRO A 163 38.98 -12.40 19.98
#